data_AF-A0A0R3JRU7-F1
#
_entry.id   AF-A0A0R3JRU7-F1
#
_cell.length_a   1.000
_cell.length_b   1.000
_cell.length_c   1.000
_cell.angle_alpha   90.00
_cell.angle_beta   90.00
_cell.angle_gamma   90.00
#
_symmetry.space_group_name_H-M   'P 1'
#
loop_
_entity.id
_entity.type
_entity.pdbx_description
1 polymer ?
#
loop_
_entity_poly.entity_id
_entity_poly.type
_entity_poly.pdbx_seq_one_letter_code
_entity_poly.pdbx_strand_id
1 'polypeptide(L)'
;MKQYPNMIMENKDLVEFIQKHSNINGKEYRNVIELMQIFINLYKTVDYTVVKRNIRRLRKERGIKKSVLAEKAGLSEGVYINLENVSYKYKPTLQMIIKLAYAFDCSLYDFIMPLEDEEKGISYKSLG
;
A
#
# COMPACT_ATOMS: atom_id res chain seq x y z
N MET A 1 1.22 22.37 -18.11
CA MET A 1 0.66 21.12 -17.54
C MET A 1 -0.76 21.45 -17.07
N LYS A 2 -1.81 20.85 -17.65
CA LYS A 2 -3.19 21.19 -17.23
C LYS A 2 -3.47 20.54 -15.88
N GLN A 3 -3.79 21.35 -14.88
CA GLN A 3 -4.18 20.91 -13.55
C GLN A 3 -5.66 20.59 -13.58
N TYR A 4 -6.03 19.33 -13.35
CA TYR A 4 -7.42 18.91 -13.30
C TYR A 4 -7.94 19.10 -11.87
N PRO A 5 -9.08 19.81 -11.67
CA PRO A 5 -9.68 19.99 -10.36
C PRO A 5 -10.08 18.64 -9.76
N ASN A 6 -10.07 18.53 -8.43
CA ASN A 6 -10.52 17.36 -7.67
C ASN A 6 -12.00 17.06 -7.99
N MET A 7 -12.26 16.31 -9.05
CA MET A 7 -13.59 15.83 -9.39
C MET A 7 -13.82 14.50 -8.68
N ILE A 8 -14.81 14.47 -7.78
CA ILE A 8 -15.46 13.23 -7.37
C ILE A 8 -16.34 12.82 -8.55
N MET A 9 -15.83 11.98 -9.45
CA MET A 9 -16.61 11.44 -10.57
C MET A 9 -17.46 10.27 -10.09
N GLU A 10 -18.72 10.22 -10.52
CA GLU A 10 -19.53 9.02 -10.38
C GLU A 10 -18.97 7.89 -11.25
N ASN A 11 -19.21 6.63 -10.85
CA ASN A 11 -18.60 5.45 -11.48
C ASN A 11 -18.82 5.38 -13.00
N LYS A 12 -19.96 5.92 -13.48
CA LYS A 12 -20.32 5.95 -14.90
C LYS A 12 -19.49 6.96 -15.70
N ASP A 13 -19.25 8.15 -15.15
CA ASP A 13 -18.49 9.22 -15.81
C ASP A 13 -17.01 8.87 -15.92
N LEU A 14 -16.48 8.15 -14.93
CA LEU A 14 -15.11 7.62 -14.93
C LEU A 14 -14.90 6.58 -16.05
N VAL A 15 -15.87 5.69 -16.26
CA VAL A 15 -15.83 4.68 -17.33
C VAL A 15 -15.81 5.36 -18.70
N GLU A 16 -16.71 6.32 -18.93
CA GLU A 16 -16.78 7.07 -20.20
C GLU A 16 -15.53 7.92 -20.43
N PHE A 17 -15.00 8.56 -19.38
CA PHE A 17 -13.76 9.33 -19.46
C PHE A 17 -12.57 8.45 -19.88
N ILE A 18 -12.41 7.28 -19.25
CA ILE A 18 -11.32 6.34 -19.54
C ILE A 18 -11.49 5.75 -20.94
N GLN A 19 -12.67 5.31 -21.35
CA GLN A 19 -12.93 4.82 -22.71
C GLN A 19 -12.64 5.86 -23.80
N LYS A 20 -12.89 7.13 -23.50
CA LYS A 20 -12.67 8.24 -24.44
C LYS A 20 -11.20 8.68 -24.54
N HIS A 21 -10.40 8.49 -23.49
CA HIS A 21 -9.03 9.03 -23.41
C HIS A 21 -7.94 7.94 -23.26
N SER A 22 -8.33 6.68 -23.14
CA SER A 22 -7.43 5.53 -23.16
C SER A 22 -7.94 4.50 -24.17
N ASN A 23 -7.04 3.85 -24.90
CA ASN A 23 -7.38 2.87 -25.95
C ASN A 23 -7.77 1.50 -25.34
N ILE A 24 -8.57 1.51 -24.27
CA ILE A 24 -8.93 0.35 -23.45
C ILE A 24 -10.41 0.06 -23.69
N ASN A 25 -10.75 -1.15 -24.13
CA ASN A 25 -12.15 -1.50 -24.38
C ASN A 25 -12.92 -1.78 -23.07
N GLY A 26 -14.26 -1.73 -23.10
CA GLY A 26 -15.09 -1.89 -21.90
C GLY A 26 -14.90 -3.24 -21.16
N LYS A 27 -14.47 -4.30 -21.85
CA LYS A 27 -14.17 -5.60 -21.26
C LYS A 27 -12.84 -5.57 -20.50
N GLU A 28 -11.81 -4.96 -21.09
CA GLU A 28 -10.51 -4.74 -20.43
C GLU A 28 -10.66 -3.88 -19.17
N TYR A 29 -11.46 -2.81 -19.23
CA TYR A 29 -11.71 -1.97 -18.06
C TYR A 29 -12.41 -2.74 -16.92
N ARG A 30 -13.41 -3.56 -17.25
CA ARG A 30 -14.07 -4.44 -16.27
C ARG A 30 -13.05 -5.38 -15.61
N ASN A 31 -12.18 -6.01 -16.41
CA ASN A 31 -11.13 -6.90 -15.89
C ASN A 31 -10.20 -6.15 -14.92
N VAL A 32 -9.82 -4.90 -15.23
CA VAL A 32 -8.98 -4.08 -14.33
C VAL A 32 -9.69 -3.79 -13.01
N ILE A 33 -10.97 -3.43 -13.03
CA ILE A 33 -11.75 -3.21 -11.79
C ILE A 33 -11.82 -4.50 -10.95
N GLU A 34 -12.12 -5.63 -11.58
CA GLU A 34 -12.19 -6.92 -10.89
C GLU A 34 -10.85 -7.27 -10.24
N LEU A 35 -9.74 -7.09 -10.96
CA LEU A 35 -8.39 -7.27 -10.43
C LEU A 35 -8.07 -6.32 -9.28
N MET A 36 -8.44 -5.03 -9.38
CA MET A 36 -8.27 -4.06 -8.30
C MET A 36 -9.08 -4.45 -7.06
N GLN A 37 -10.30 -4.96 -7.25
CA GLN A 37 -11.16 -5.38 -6.16
C GLN A 37 -10.64 -6.63 -5.45
N ILE A 38 -10.13 -7.61 -6.21
CA ILE A 38 -9.44 -8.79 -5.69
C ILE A 38 -8.22 -8.35 -4.88
N PHE A 39 -7.39 -7.46 -5.43
CA PHE A 39 -6.20 -6.95 -4.76
C PHE A 39 -6.53 -6.21 -3.45
N ILE A 40 -7.57 -5.35 -3.45
CA ILE A 40 -8.02 -4.66 -2.24
C ILE A 40 -8.48 -5.66 -1.17
N ASN A 41 -9.19 -6.71 -1.57
CA ASN A 41 -9.64 -7.75 -0.64
C ASN A 41 -8.46 -8.58 -0.10
N LEU A 42 -7.48 -8.90 -0.94
CA LEU A 42 -6.23 -9.52 -0.50
C LEU A 42 -5.48 -8.62 0.48
N TYR A 43 -5.37 -7.32 0.21
CA TYR A 43 -4.72 -6.38 1.12
C TYR A 43 -5.43 -6.34 2.50
N LYS A 44 -6.76 -6.50 2.55
CA LYS A 44 -7.48 -6.54 3.83
C LYS A 44 -7.03 -7.70 4.70
N THR A 45 -6.59 -8.82 4.12
CA THR A 45 -6.12 -10.02 4.83
C THR A 45 -4.63 -9.97 5.18
N VAL A 46 -3.87 -9.00 4.68
CA VAL A 46 -2.44 -8.83 5.03
C VAL A 46 -2.28 -8.53 6.51
N ASP A 47 -1.34 -9.23 7.16
CA ASP A 47 -0.91 -8.92 8.52
C ASP A 47 -0.16 -7.58 8.53
N TYR A 48 -0.78 -6.56 9.11
CA TYR A 48 -0.19 -5.24 9.17
C TYR A 48 1.06 -5.18 10.05
N THR A 49 1.30 -6.15 10.94
CA THR A 49 2.53 -6.20 11.73
C THR A 49 3.75 -6.51 10.86
N VAL A 50 3.60 -7.39 9.86
CA VAL A 50 4.62 -7.65 8.82
C VAL A 50 4.91 -6.38 8.04
N VAL A 51 3.87 -5.68 7.59
CA VAL A 51 4.00 -4.41 6.85
C VAL A 51 4.82 -3.39 7.63
N LYS A 52 4.52 -3.19 8.91
CA LYS A 52 5.25 -2.26 9.78
C LYS A 52 6.72 -2.65 9.97
N ARG A 53 6.99 -3.95 10.12
CA ARG A 53 8.35 -4.48 10.29
C ARG A 53 9.17 -4.25 9.03
N ASN A 54 8.59 -4.53 7.86
CA ASN A 54 9.24 -4.35 6.57
C ASN A 54 9.53 -2.88 6.25
N ILE A 55 8.60 -1.96 6.54
CA ILE A 55 8.85 -0.51 6.43
C ILE A 55 10.06 -0.12 7.28
N ARG A 56 10.07 -0.55 8.55
CA ARG A 56 11.17 -0.24 9.49
C ARG A 56 12.51 -0.81 9.01
N ARG A 57 12.50 -2.04 8.50
CA ARG A 57 13.68 -2.74 7.97
C ARG A 57 14.25 -1.96 6.79
N LEU A 58 13.46 -1.74 5.72
CA LEU A 58 13.89 -1.02 4.53
C LEU A 58 14.39 0.39 4.84
N ARG A 59 13.71 1.09 5.76
CA ARG A 59 14.18 2.41 6.22
C ARG A 59 15.58 2.34 6.82
N LYS A 60 15.81 1.37 7.71
CA LYS A 60 17.10 1.20 8.40
C LYS A 60 18.21 0.78 7.43
N GLU A 61 17.93 -0.17 6.55
CA GLU A 61 18.88 -0.64 5.52
C GLU A 61 19.35 0.51 4.62
N ARG A 62 18.46 1.45 4.31
CA ARG A 62 18.77 2.62 3.47
C ARG A 62 19.24 3.84 4.25
N GLY A 63 19.41 3.75 5.57
CA GLY A 63 19.86 4.86 6.41
C GLY A 63 18.91 6.07 6.44
N ILE A 64 17.63 5.89 6.12
CA ILE A 64 16.67 6.99 6.00
C ILE A 64 16.15 7.39 7.39
N LYS A 65 16.12 8.69 7.70
CA LYS A 65 15.48 9.19 8.93
C LYS A 65 13.96 9.12 8.81
N LYS A 66 13.29 8.87 9.93
CA LYS A 66 11.82 8.82 10.05
C LYS A 66 11.13 10.06 9.46
N SER A 67 11.61 11.25 9.82
CA SER A 67 11.10 12.53 9.33
C SER A 67 11.23 12.68 7.82
N VAL A 68 12.40 12.34 7.27
CA VAL A 68 12.68 12.40 5.83
C VAL A 68 11.73 11.47 5.05
N LEU A 69 11.48 10.27 5.59
CA LEU A 69 10.53 9.35 4.95
C LEU A 69 9.09 9.87 5.00
N ALA A 70 8.66 10.42 6.13
CA ALA A 70 7.33 11.02 6.27
C ALA A 70 7.12 12.15 5.27
N GLU A 71 8.12 13.03 5.13
CA GLU A 71 8.12 14.12 4.16
C GLU A 71 8.04 13.61 2.72
N LYS A 72 8.91 12.67 2.32
CA LYS A 72 8.89 12.08 0.97
C LYS A 72 7.57 11.38 0.64
N ALA A 73 6.95 10.75 1.63
CA ALA A 73 5.67 10.08 1.47
C ALA A 73 4.46 11.03 1.58
N GLY A 74 4.67 12.32 1.88
CA GLY A 74 3.58 13.28 2.11
C GLY A 74 2.66 12.86 3.26
N LEU A 75 3.25 12.36 4.35
CA LEU A 75 2.56 11.91 5.56
C LEU A 75 2.79 12.91 6.70
N SER A 76 1.75 13.12 7.52
CA SER A 76 1.92 13.95 8.71
C SER A 76 2.80 13.25 9.75
N GLU A 77 3.48 14.06 10.56
CA GLU A 77 4.39 13.55 11.59
C GLU A 77 3.68 12.63 12.60
N GLY A 78 2.45 12.98 13.01
CA GLY A 78 1.62 12.16 13.90
C GLY A 78 1.26 10.77 13.35
N VAL A 79 1.06 10.66 12.03
CA VAL A 79 0.81 9.39 11.36
C VAL A 79 2.06 8.52 11.35
N TYR A 80 3.23 9.13 11.13
CA TYR A 80 4.47 8.39 10.99
C TYR A 80 5.06 7.92 12.33
N ILE A 81 4.92 8.68 13.42
CA ILE A 81 5.47 8.35 14.75
C ILE A 81 5.14 6.90 15.15
N ASN A 82 3.91 6.48 14.89
CA ASN A 82 3.40 5.16 15.28
C ASN A 82 3.41 4.11 14.15
N LEU A 83 3.80 4.50 12.93
CA LEU A 83 3.74 3.64 11.76
C LEU A 83 4.59 2.39 11.94
N GLU A 84 5.84 2.55 12.39
CA GLU A 84 6.78 1.43 12.57
C GLU A 84 6.59 0.65 13.88
N ASN A 85 5.67 1.10 14.75
CA ASN A 85 5.44 0.47 16.05
C ASN A 85 4.43 -0.68 15.90
N VAL A 86 4.93 -1.91 15.92
CA VAL A 86 4.10 -3.13 15.84
C VAL A 86 3.16 -3.30 17.04
N SER A 87 3.51 -2.79 18.21
CA SER A 87 2.65 -2.85 19.40
C SER A 87 1.47 -1.87 19.35
N TYR A 88 1.52 -0.87 18.47
CA TYR A 88 0.44 0.09 18.30
C TYR A 88 -0.61 -0.46 17.31
N LYS A 89 -1.90 -0.43 17.66
CA LYS A 89 -3.01 -0.99 16.86
C LYS A 89 -3.38 -0.17 15.60
N TYR A 90 -2.45 0.60 15.07
CA TYR A 90 -2.65 1.33 13.82
C TYR A 90 -2.46 0.42 12.62
N LYS A 91 -3.48 0.28 11.77
CA LYS A 91 -3.40 -0.43 10.49
C LYS A 91 -3.14 0.60 9.36
N PRO A 92 -1.99 0.56 8.69
CA PRO A 92 -1.75 1.42 7.53
C PRO A 92 -2.79 1.15 6.43
N THR A 93 -3.28 2.20 5.79
CA THR A 93 -4.17 2.05 4.62
C THR A 93 -3.36 1.66 3.39
N LEU A 94 -4.01 1.02 2.40
CA LEU A 94 -3.35 0.69 1.14
C LEU A 94 -2.75 1.95 0.47
N GLN A 95 -3.48 3.07 0.52
CA GLN A 95 -2.99 4.36 0.01
C GLN A 95 -1.68 4.80 0.68
N MET A 96 -1.55 4.56 1.99
CA MET A 96 -0.32 4.87 2.72
C MET A 96 0.84 3.98 2.28
N ILE A 97 0.59 2.68 2.09
CA ILE A 97 1.61 1.75 1.63
C ILE A 97 2.08 2.10 0.21
N ILE A 98 1.18 2.50 -0.68
CA ILE A 98 1.52 3.00 -2.02
C ILE A 98 2.40 4.25 -1.95
N LYS A 99 2.04 5.23 -1.10
CA LYS A 99 2.86 6.44 -0.90
C LYS A 99 4.26 6.11 -0.40
N LEU A 100 4.37 5.17 0.54
CA LEU A 100 5.66 4.70 1.02
C LEU A 100 6.46 3.98 -0.07
N ALA A 101 5.83 3.10 -0.84
CA ALA A 101 6.48 2.39 -1.95
C ALA A 101 7.09 3.36 -2.95
N TYR A 102 6.34 4.42 -3.29
CA TYR A 102 6.85 5.49 -4.13
C TYR A 102 8.01 6.25 -3.47
N ALA A 103 7.89 6.63 -2.19
CA ALA A 103 8.95 7.33 -1.46
C ALA A 103 10.23 6.49 -1.27
N PHE A 104 10.07 5.16 -1.23
CA PHE A 104 11.15 4.18 -1.19
C PHE A 104 11.62 3.75 -2.57
N ASP A 105 10.97 4.12 -3.67
CA ASP A 105 11.28 3.55 -4.99
C ASP A 105 11.36 2.01 -4.93
N CYS A 106 10.28 1.38 -4.45
CA CYS A 106 10.19 -0.07 -4.29
C CYS A 106 8.78 -0.58 -4.63
N SER A 107 8.61 -1.90 -4.65
CA SER A 107 7.31 -2.54 -4.87
C SER A 107 6.48 -2.60 -3.57
N LEU A 108 5.16 -2.73 -3.71
CA LEU A 108 4.28 -3.06 -2.58
C LEU A 108 4.66 -4.42 -1.96
N TYR A 109 5.17 -5.35 -2.79
CA TYR A 109 5.62 -6.68 -2.39
C TYR A 109 6.65 -6.61 -1.26
N ASP A 110 7.55 -5.63 -1.32
CA ASP A 110 8.61 -5.42 -0.33
C ASP A 110 8.08 -5.09 1.07
N PHE A 111 6.81 -4.66 1.18
CA PHE A 111 6.15 -4.42 2.46
C PHE A 111 5.20 -5.53 2.88
N ILE A 112 4.44 -6.10 1.95
CA ILE A 112 3.31 -6.99 2.31
C ILE A 112 3.73 -8.45 2.52
N MET A 113 4.90 -8.86 2.03
CA MET A 113 5.34 -10.25 2.14
C MET A 113 6.17 -10.50 3.40
N PRO A 114 5.92 -11.62 4.10
CA PRO A 114 6.85 -12.11 5.12
C PRO A 114 8.20 -12.42 4.47
N LEU A 115 9.29 -12.19 5.20
CA LEU A 115 10.61 -12.63 4.77
C LEU A 115 10.74 -14.14 5.04
N GLU A 116 11.43 -14.87 4.16
CA GLU A 116 11.57 -16.33 4.21
C GLU A 116 12.14 -16.84 5.56
N ASP A 117 12.92 -16.02 6.26
CA ASP A 117 13.47 -16.36 7.58
C ASP A 117 12.44 -16.29 8.73
N GLU A 118 11.28 -15.68 8.53
CA GLU A 118 10.19 -15.59 9.52
C GLU A 118 9.23 -16.80 9.44
N GLU A 119 9.23 -17.58 8.35
CA GLU A 119 8.42 -18.81 8.25
C GLU A 119 8.86 -19.90 9.23
N LYS A 120 10.12 -19.87 9.68
CA LYS A 120 10.66 -20.83 10.66
C LYS A 120 10.18 -20.58 12.11
N GLY A 121 9.43 -19.51 12.36
CA GLY A 121 8.96 -19.10 13.68
C GLY A 121 7.50 -19.44 14.01
N ILE A 122 6.68 -19.83 13.02
CA ILE A 122 5.28 -20.22 13.26
C ILE A 122 5.21 -21.74 13.39
N SER A 123 5.53 -22.23 14.59
CA SER A 123 5.23 -23.60 15.00
C SER A 123 3.71 -23.79 15.01
N TYR A 124 3.16 -24.64 14.14
CA TYR A 124 1.77 -25.14 14.18
C TYR A 124 1.49 -26.04 15.41
N LYS A 125 1.94 -25.63 16.60
CA LYS A 125 1.67 -26.27 17.89
C LYS A 125 0.84 -25.33 18.78
N SER A 126 -0.37 -24.99 18.34
CA SER A 126 -1.42 -24.48 19.24
C SER A 126 -2.82 -24.53 18.62
N LEU A 127 -3.07 -25.49 17.71
CA LEU A 127 -4.43 -25.97 17.47
C LEU A 127 -4.58 -27.28 18.23
N GLY A 128 -4.82 -27.12 19.53
CA GLY A 128 -5.34 -28.12 20.46
C GLY A 128 -6.47 -27.46 21.23
#